data_AF-A0A838UJ49-F1
#
_entry.id   AF-A0A838UJ49-F1
#
_cell.length_a   1.000
_cell.length_b   1.000
_cell.length_c   1.000
_cell.angle_alpha   90.00
_cell.angle_beta   90.00
_cell.angle_gamma   90.00
#
_symmetry.space_group_name_H-M   'P 1'
#
loop_
_entity.id
_entity.type
_entity.pdbx_description
1 polymer ?
#
loop_
_entity_poly.entity_id
_entity_poly.type
_entity_poly.pdbx_seq_one_letter_code
_entity_poly.pdbx_strand_id
1 'polypeptide(L)'
;MLDCISGGRLVAGFPVGTSMDTNYCYGQIPALTREKYAEAHELIIRAWTERDPFAFNGRYTKLRRVNIWPRPIQQPHPPVHIPGGGSVETYDFCIDNDYSYSYLSFTGYIRAKALMQGYWDRVAERNAPDASPYRAGFAQTLCVADTDAEAERLYAPHLHYFYNRCLHVYPGYADAPGYRTIKTIQTGALSQYAPPKGFSELTWKDLIEGGHVIAGSPETVRERMEELIKALNVGNIFCLMHVGDMPAETCMYSSRLFAEKVMPRLRGALPACEGDERFWCKPLARRVAAGALPGAARPRVPQPA
;
A
#
# COMPACT_ATOMS: atom_id res chain seq x y z
N MET A 1 -10.91 0.06 17.47
CA MET A 1 -12.13 -0.71 17.10
C MET A 1 -11.87 -1.73 15.99
N LEU A 2 -11.47 -1.31 14.77
CA LEU A 2 -11.34 -2.22 13.63
C LEU A 2 -10.41 -3.41 13.91
N ASP A 3 -9.30 -3.18 14.60
CA ASP A 3 -8.39 -4.26 15.01
C ASP A 3 -9.11 -5.35 15.84
N CYS A 4 -9.87 -4.93 16.86
CA CYS A 4 -10.65 -5.82 17.72
C CYS A 4 -11.73 -6.58 16.91
N ILE A 5 -12.49 -5.87 16.08
CA ILE A 5 -13.58 -6.47 15.28
C ILE A 5 -13.01 -7.50 14.30
N SER A 6 -11.87 -7.20 13.69
CA SER A 6 -11.22 -8.11 12.74
C SER A 6 -10.55 -9.30 13.43
N GLY A 7 -10.41 -9.30 14.75
CA GLY A 7 -9.67 -10.31 15.49
C GLY A 7 -8.16 -10.24 15.23
N GLY A 8 -7.60 -9.04 15.07
CA GLY A 8 -6.15 -8.84 14.93
C GLY A 8 -5.67 -8.92 13.49
N ARG A 9 -6.54 -8.62 12.52
CA ARG A 9 -6.21 -8.67 11.08
C ARG A 9 -5.99 -7.28 10.47
N LEU A 10 -5.96 -6.24 11.30
CA LEU A 10 -5.71 -4.89 10.82
C LEU A 10 -4.23 -4.74 10.47
N VAL A 11 -3.98 -4.22 9.27
CA VAL A 11 -2.70 -3.60 8.90
C VAL A 11 -3.00 -2.10 8.73
N ALA A 12 -2.30 -1.25 9.47
CA ALA A 12 -2.55 0.18 9.50
C ALA A 12 -1.74 0.89 8.42
N GLY A 13 -2.43 1.45 7.42
CA GLY A 13 -1.83 2.35 6.45
C GLY A 13 -1.89 3.80 6.94
N PHE A 14 -0.75 4.50 7.01
CA PHE A 14 -0.72 5.93 7.34
C PHE A 14 -0.18 6.77 6.17
N PRO A 15 -1.02 7.08 5.16
CA PRO A 15 -0.61 8.01 4.12
C PRO A 15 -0.38 9.41 4.69
N VAL A 16 0.67 10.07 4.21
CA VAL A 16 0.87 11.52 4.44
C VAL A 16 -0.26 12.33 3.80
N GLY A 17 -0.87 11.76 2.75
CA GLY A 17 -1.91 12.38 1.95
C GLY A 17 -1.35 12.99 0.67
N THR A 18 -2.20 13.14 -0.35
CA THR A 18 -1.85 13.83 -1.59
C THR A 18 -2.07 15.33 -1.44
N SER A 19 -1.40 16.13 -2.27
CA SER A 19 -1.63 17.59 -2.33
C SER A 19 -3.09 17.91 -2.66
N MET A 20 -3.69 17.18 -3.60
CA MET A 20 -5.08 17.36 -4.02
C MET A 20 -6.06 17.27 -2.84
N ASP A 21 -5.93 16.21 -2.05
CA ASP A 21 -6.87 15.97 -0.95
C ASP A 21 -6.47 16.83 0.26
N THR A 22 -5.23 16.71 0.71
CA THR A 22 -4.80 17.28 1.99
C THR A 22 -4.76 18.80 1.96
N ASN A 23 -4.20 19.37 0.90
CA ASN A 23 -3.94 20.79 0.83
C ASN A 23 -5.06 21.56 0.16
N TYR A 24 -5.59 21.06 -0.96
CA TYR A 24 -6.67 21.73 -1.67
C TYR A 24 -8.05 21.39 -1.09
N CYS A 25 -8.40 20.11 -0.94
CA CYS A 25 -9.74 19.72 -0.45
C CYS A 25 -9.92 20.00 1.05
N TYR A 26 -9.01 19.54 1.89
CA TYR A 26 -9.08 19.72 3.36
C TYR A 26 -8.43 21.02 3.86
N GLY A 27 -7.95 21.87 2.95
CA GLY A 27 -7.42 23.20 3.27
C GLY A 27 -6.20 23.22 4.19
N GLN A 28 -5.43 22.13 4.28
CA GLN A 28 -4.24 22.10 5.13
C GLN A 28 -3.10 22.88 4.50
N ILE A 29 -2.40 23.68 5.31
CA ILE A 29 -1.23 24.44 4.86
C ILE A 29 -0.15 23.45 4.38
N PRO A 30 0.27 23.49 3.10
CA PRO A 30 1.23 22.54 2.53
C PRO A 30 2.50 22.35 3.35
N ALA A 31 3.14 23.45 3.75
CA ALA A 31 4.38 23.46 4.51
C ALA A 31 4.26 22.80 5.90
N LEU A 32 3.05 22.71 6.47
CA LEU A 32 2.82 22.12 7.80
C LEU A 32 2.41 20.65 7.72
N THR A 33 2.20 20.10 6.51
CA THR A 33 1.65 18.74 6.32
C THR A 33 2.49 17.68 7.03
N ARG A 34 3.82 17.75 6.87
CA ARG A 34 4.76 16.74 7.39
C ARG A 34 4.89 16.76 8.91
N GLU A 35 4.96 17.94 9.51
CA GLU A 35 5.03 18.08 10.97
C GLU A 35 3.71 17.69 11.65
N LYS A 36 2.55 18.04 11.05
CA LYS A 36 1.25 17.60 11.53
C LYS A 36 1.11 16.09 11.44
N TYR A 37 1.57 15.49 10.34
CA TYR A 37 1.59 14.05 10.15
C TYR A 37 2.43 13.35 11.22
N ALA A 38 3.67 13.83 11.47
CA ALA A 38 4.54 13.27 12.48
C ALA A 38 3.95 13.37 13.90
N GLU A 39 3.39 14.53 14.27
CA GLU A 39 2.74 14.71 15.57
C GLU A 39 1.49 13.85 15.73
N ALA A 40 0.66 13.75 14.69
CA ALA A 40 -0.54 12.91 14.72
C ALA A 40 -0.17 11.43 14.84
N HIS A 41 0.87 10.99 14.13
CA HIS A 41 1.40 9.64 14.24
C HIS A 41 1.89 9.35 15.67
N GLU A 42 2.69 10.25 16.27
CA GLU A 42 3.17 10.09 17.65
C GLU A 42 1.98 9.89 18.61
N LEU A 43 0.96 10.74 18.52
CA LEU A 43 -0.26 10.62 19.32
C LEU A 43 -0.94 9.27 19.13
N ILE A 44 -1.07 8.79 17.89
CA ILE A 44 -1.72 7.51 17.59
C ILE A 44 -0.93 6.34 18.18
N ILE A 45 0.39 6.29 17.97
CA ILE A 45 1.23 5.21 18.49
C ILE A 45 1.24 5.21 20.01
N ARG A 46 1.36 6.37 20.65
CA ARG A 46 1.26 6.50 22.10
C ARG A 46 -0.11 6.06 22.62
N ALA A 47 -1.19 6.47 21.96
CA ALA A 47 -2.53 6.03 22.33
C ALA A 47 -2.70 4.51 22.25
N TRP A 48 -2.07 3.86 21.27
CA TRP A 48 -2.11 2.39 21.12
C TRP A 48 -1.26 1.67 22.17
N THR A 49 -0.12 2.22 22.55
CA THR A 49 0.92 1.53 23.35
C THR A 49 0.89 1.88 24.84
N GLU A 50 0.65 3.14 25.22
CA GLU A 50 0.70 3.58 26.63
C GLU A 50 -0.45 3.00 27.44
N ARG A 51 -0.15 2.32 28.55
CA ARG A 51 -1.17 1.61 29.35
C ARG A 51 -2.02 2.54 30.21
N ASP A 52 -1.42 3.59 30.75
CA ASP A 52 -2.10 4.57 31.60
C ASP A 52 -2.57 5.78 30.79
N PRO A 53 -3.61 6.50 31.24
CA PRO A 53 -4.01 7.75 30.62
C PRO A 53 -2.87 8.79 30.66
N PHE A 54 -2.65 9.48 29.55
CA PHE A 54 -1.57 10.46 29.42
C PHE A 54 -2.05 11.80 28.88
N ALA A 55 -1.27 12.87 29.08
CA ALA A 55 -1.47 14.14 28.41
C ALA A 55 -0.66 14.20 27.12
N PHE A 56 -1.26 14.72 26.05
CA PHE A 56 -0.58 15.00 24.79
C PHE A 56 -0.62 16.51 24.53
N ASN A 57 0.51 17.17 24.60
CA ASN A 57 0.62 18.62 24.43
C ASN A 57 1.47 18.97 23.20
N GLY A 58 1.03 18.48 22.05
CA GLY A 58 1.66 18.77 20.77
C GLY A 58 1.47 20.22 20.33
N ARG A 59 2.19 20.61 19.27
CA ARG A 59 2.06 21.92 18.65
C ARG A 59 0.68 22.10 18.04
N TYR A 60 0.15 21.07 17.38
CA TYR A 60 -1.14 21.09 16.67
C TYR A 60 -2.30 20.51 17.48
N THR A 61 -2.02 19.52 18.32
CA THR A 61 -3.02 18.75 19.06
C THR A 61 -2.74 18.83 20.55
N LYS A 62 -3.72 19.29 21.33
CA LYS A 62 -3.61 19.44 22.79
C LYS A 62 -4.75 18.68 23.46
N LEU A 63 -4.42 17.54 24.06
CA LEU A 63 -5.36 16.65 24.75
C LEU A 63 -4.88 16.44 26.18
N ARG A 64 -5.67 16.93 27.14
CA ARG A 64 -5.34 16.87 28.57
C ARG A 64 -5.28 15.43 29.12
N ARG A 65 -6.09 14.52 28.58
CA ARG A 65 -6.17 13.12 29.03
C ARG A 65 -6.59 12.22 27.87
N VAL A 66 -5.63 11.56 27.26
CA VAL A 66 -5.80 10.55 26.21
C VAL A 66 -5.98 9.20 26.89
N ASN A 67 -7.08 8.52 26.57
CA ASN A 67 -7.36 7.15 26.98
C ASN A 67 -8.33 6.54 25.97
N ILE A 68 -7.82 5.72 25.05
CA ILE A 68 -8.64 5.16 23.98
C ILE A 68 -9.34 3.88 24.42
N TRP A 69 -10.57 3.68 23.94
CA TRP A 69 -11.29 2.44 24.11
C TRP A 69 -12.14 2.11 22.88
N PRO A 70 -12.15 0.85 22.39
CA PRO A 70 -11.27 -0.24 22.77
C PRO A 70 -9.85 -0.05 22.23
N ARG A 71 -8.87 -0.60 22.94
CA ARG A 71 -7.46 -0.64 22.50
C ARG A 71 -7.25 -1.68 21.39
N PRO A 72 -6.24 -1.52 20.53
CA PRO A 72 -5.82 -2.59 19.63
C PRO A 72 -5.48 -3.86 20.41
N ILE A 73 -5.84 -5.00 19.84
CA ILE A 73 -5.56 -6.32 20.39
C ILE A 73 -4.18 -6.82 19.97
N GLN A 74 -3.71 -6.43 18.77
CA GLN A 74 -2.34 -6.68 18.33
C GLN A 74 -1.34 -5.91 19.20
N GLN A 75 -0.22 -6.55 19.53
CA GLN A 75 0.85 -5.97 20.36
C GLN A 75 2.16 -5.87 19.55
N PRO A 76 2.93 -4.76 19.70
CA PRO A 76 2.60 -3.56 20.50
C PRO A 76 1.43 -2.74 19.93
N HIS A 77 1.18 -2.85 18.62
CA HIS A 77 0.07 -2.26 17.90
C HIS A 77 -0.10 -3.01 16.56
N PRO A 78 -1.14 -2.71 15.74
CA PRO A 78 -1.23 -3.25 14.38
C PRO A 78 0.02 -2.88 13.56
N PRO A 79 0.50 -3.76 12.65
CA PRO A 79 1.62 -3.44 11.76
C PRO A 79 1.33 -2.19 10.93
N VAL A 80 2.35 -1.38 10.71
CA VAL A 80 2.23 -0.09 10.02
C VAL A 80 2.91 -0.14 8.65
N HIS A 81 2.17 0.29 7.63
CA HIS A 81 2.66 0.51 6.28
C HIS A 81 2.51 1.99 5.94
N ILE A 82 3.60 2.60 5.48
CA ILE A 82 3.61 4.01 5.10
C ILE A 82 3.69 4.09 3.58
N PRO A 83 2.61 4.51 2.91
CA PRO A 83 2.69 4.74 1.50
C PRO A 83 3.46 6.02 1.23
N GLY A 84 4.29 6.00 0.19
CA GLY A 84 5.00 7.19 -0.24
C GLY A 84 5.19 7.23 -1.75
N GLY A 85 5.68 8.38 -2.21
CA GLY A 85 5.90 8.67 -3.62
C GLY A 85 7.32 9.12 -3.91
N GLY A 86 8.31 8.64 -3.13
CA GLY A 86 9.72 8.94 -3.34
C GLY A 86 10.32 10.10 -2.52
N SER A 87 9.64 10.59 -1.48
CA SER A 87 10.17 11.64 -0.60
C SER A 87 11.15 11.08 0.42
N VAL A 88 12.31 11.73 0.58
CA VAL A 88 13.36 11.29 1.52
C VAL A 88 12.87 11.33 2.96
N GLU A 89 12.00 12.27 3.32
CA GLU A 89 11.43 12.31 4.67
C GLU A 89 10.56 11.09 4.96
N THR A 90 9.85 10.57 3.95
CA THR A 90 9.08 9.33 4.13
C THR A 90 10.02 8.14 4.32
N TYR A 91 11.13 8.09 3.57
CA TYR A 91 12.13 7.03 3.73
C TYR A 91 12.72 7.04 5.13
N ASP A 92 13.21 8.21 5.56
CA ASP A 92 13.76 8.42 6.90
C ASP A 92 12.74 8.04 7.98
N PHE A 93 11.48 8.48 7.83
CA PHE A 93 10.41 8.16 8.78
C PHE A 93 10.13 6.65 8.89
N CYS A 94 10.14 5.92 7.77
CA CYS A 94 9.95 4.46 7.79
C CYS A 94 11.13 3.75 8.47
N ILE A 95 12.35 4.19 8.17
CA ILE A 95 13.57 3.62 8.77
C ILE A 95 13.61 3.88 10.27
N ASP A 96 13.31 5.10 10.71
CA ASP A 96 13.37 5.52 12.12
C ASP A 96 12.36 4.80 13.01
N ASN A 97 11.21 4.38 12.44
CA ASN A 97 10.12 3.74 13.17
C ASN A 97 10.00 2.23 12.88
N ASP A 98 10.90 1.65 12.08
CA ASP A 98 10.83 0.26 11.57
C ASP A 98 9.46 -0.07 10.95
N TYR A 99 9.06 0.71 9.94
CA TYR A 99 7.82 0.52 9.18
C TYR A 99 8.08 0.08 7.73
N SER A 100 7.08 -0.58 7.14
CA SER A 100 7.11 -0.93 5.72
C SER A 100 6.90 0.32 4.87
N TYR A 101 7.89 0.66 4.03
CA TYR A 101 7.73 1.68 2.99
C TYR A 101 7.01 1.10 1.78
N SER A 102 5.83 1.62 1.45
CA SER A 102 5.02 1.12 0.35
C SER A 102 4.96 2.12 -0.80
N TYR A 103 5.61 1.83 -1.93
CA TYR A 103 5.48 2.68 -3.12
C TYR A 103 4.19 2.34 -3.86
N LEU A 104 3.15 3.15 -3.63
CA LEU A 104 1.85 3.00 -4.29
C LEU A 104 1.84 3.83 -5.57
N SER A 105 2.13 3.18 -6.70
CA SER A 105 2.20 3.84 -8.00
C SER A 105 1.40 3.10 -9.06
N PHE A 106 0.90 3.86 -10.02
CA PHE A 106 0.30 3.33 -11.25
C PHE A 106 1.24 3.48 -12.45
N THR A 107 2.42 4.08 -12.31
CA THR A 107 3.37 4.34 -13.42
C THR A 107 4.27 3.15 -13.77
N GLY A 108 4.00 1.99 -13.16
CA GLY A 108 4.66 0.72 -13.45
C GLY A 108 5.98 0.46 -12.72
N TYR A 109 6.31 -0.82 -12.57
CA TYR A 109 7.46 -1.25 -11.78
C TYR A 109 8.81 -0.88 -12.40
N ILE A 110 8.88 -0.77 -13.74
CA ILE A 110 10.12 -0.39 -14.45
C ILE A 110 10.56 1.01 -14.03
N ARG A 111 9.63 1.97 -13.99
CA ARG A 111 9.91 3.33 -13.50
C ARG A 111 10.11 3.35 -11.98
N ALA A 112 9.33 2.53 -11.25
CA ALA A 112 9.47 2.39 -9.81
C ALA A 112 10.87 1.96 -9.38
N LYS A 113 11.59 1.21 -10.21
CA LYS A 113 12.94 0.71 -9.89
C LYS A 113 13.88 1.81 -9.41
N ALA A 114 13.91 2.96 -10.08
CA ALA A 114 14.81 4.04 -9.69
C ALA A 114 14.42 4.68 -8.35
N LEU A 115 13.12 4.88 -8.09
CA LEU A 115 12.64 5.42 -6.82
C LEU A 115 12.86 4.43 -5.67
N MET A 116 12.59 3.16 -5.90
CA MET A 116 12.86 2.09 -4.93
C MET A 116 14.34 1.92 -4.67
N GLN A 117 15.20 2.06 -5.68
CA GLN A 117 16.65 2.07 -5.48
C GLN A 117 17.05 3.21 -4.53
N GLY A 118 16.50 4.42 -4.71
CA GLY A 118 16.76 5.52 -3.78
C GLY A 118 16.30 5.24 -2.34
N TYR A 119 15.26 4.43 -2.13
CA TYR A 119 14.89 3.95 -0.78
C TYR A 119 15.94 2.97 -0.24
N TRP A 120 16.40 2.01 -1.04
CA TRP A 120 17.42 1.03 -0.63
C TRP A 120 18.79 1.67 -0.37
N ASP A 121 19.19 2.63 -1.19
CA ASP A 121 20.38 3.45 -0.97
C ASP A 121 20.25 4.18 0.37
N ARG A 122 19.07 4.73 0.66
CA ARG A 122 18.80 5.39 1.94
C ARG A 122 18.85 4.44 3.13
N VAL A 123 18.34 3.22 2.98
CA VAL A 123 18.44 2.15 3.99
C VAL A 123 19.91 1.82 4.30
N ALA A 124 20.76 1.74 3.28
CA ALA A 124 22.20 1.50 3.43
C ALA A 124 22.92 2.71 4.07
N GLU A 125 22.68 3.93 3.59
CA GLU A 125 23.27 5.16 4.15
C GLU A 125 22.96 5.36 5.63
N ARG A 126 21.76 4.98 6.06
CA ARG A 126 21.30 5.11 7.44
C ARG A 126 21.76 3.95 8.34
N ASN A 127 22.48 2.96 7.80
CA ASN A 127 22.86 1.72 8.49
C ASN A 127 21.66 1.09 9.20
N ALA A 128 20.53 0.96 8.49
CA ALA A 128 19.33 0.41 9.11
C ALA A 128 19.57 -1.03 9.61
N PRO A 129 18.81 -1.50 10.61
CA PRO A 129 19.11 -2.77 11.29
C PRO A 129 19.14 -4.01 10.37
N ASP A 130 18.42 -3.96 9.25
CA ASP A 130 18.41 -5.01 8.23
C ASP A 130 18.09 -4.42 6.85
N ALA A 131 18.23 -5.25 5.83
CA ALA A 131 17.85 -4.96 4.44
C ALA A 131 16.78 -5.95 3.93
N SER A 132 15.93 -6.48 4.82
CA SER A 132 14.89 -7.44 4.44
C SER A 132 13.95 -6.82 3.41
N PRO A 133 13.66 -7.49 2.28
CA PRO A 133 12.71 -6.99 1.28
C PRO A 133 11.31 -6.70 1.85
N TYR A 134 10.92 -7.35 2.96
CA TYR A 134 9.62 -7.16 3.60
C TYR A 134 9.42 -5.78 4.25
N ARG A 135 10.48 -4.98 4.44
CA ARG A 135 10.33 -3.56 4.82
C ARG A 135 9.90 -2.66 3.66
N ALA A 136 9.67 -3.24 2.49
CA ALA A 136 9.24 -2.53 1.31
C ALA A 136 8.02 -3.22 0.67
N GLY A 137 7.18 -2.40 0.04
CA GLY A 137 6.08 -2.88 -0.77
C GLY A 137 5.84 -2.06 -2.02
N PHE A 138 5.15 -2.67 -2.99
CA PHE A 138 4.78 -2.02 -4.24
C PHE A 138 3.35 -2.38 -4.63
N ALA A 139 2.62 -1.41 -5.18
CA ALA A 139 1.30 -1.68 -5.75
C ALA A 139 1.40 -1.98 -7.24
N GLN A 140 0.80 -3.08 -7.68
CA GLN A 140 0.86 -3.53 -9.07
C GLN A 140 -0.53 -3.90 -9.55
N THR A 141 -0.93 -3.35 -10.70
CA THR A 141 -2.15 -3.77 -11.42
C THR A 141 -1.92 -5.13 -12.06
N LEU A 142 -2.80 -6.09 -11.74
CA LEU A 142 -2.71 -7.49 -12.17
C LEU A 142 -3.99 -7.94 -12.86
N CYS A 143 -3.86 -8.58 -14.02
CA CYS A 143 -5.00 -9.17 -14.73
C CYS A 143 -4.63 -10.54 -15.32
N VAL A 144 -5.26 -11.61 -14.84
CA VAL A 144 -4.92 -12.99 -15.24
C VAL A 144 -6.06 -13.61 -16.04
N ALA A 145 -5.76 -14.11 -17.24
CA ALA A 145 -6.67 -14.92 -18.05
C ALA A 145 -6.02 -16.27 -18.37
N ASP A 146 -6.69 -17.17 -19.10
CA ASP A 146 -6.08 -18.46 -19.45
C ASP A 146 -4.97 -18.31 -20.50
N THR A 147 -5.04 -17.26 -21.34
CA THR A 147 -4.02 -16.92 -22.35
C THR A 147 -3.75 -15.42 -22.40
N ASP A 148 -2.59 -15.02 -22.95
CA ASP A 148 -2.22 -13.61 -23.12
C ASP A 148 -3.20 -12.86 -24.03
N ALA A 149 -3.63 -13.50 -25.13
CA ALA A 149 -4.62 -12.93 -26.05
C ALA A 149 -6.00 -12.77 -25.41
N GLU A 150 -6.40 -13.71 -24.53
CA GLU A 150 -7.64 -13.56 -23.77
C GLU A 150 -7.54 -12.40 -22.77
N ALA A 151 -6.39 -12.23 -22.11
CA ALA A 151 -6.18 -11.13 -21.17
C ALA A 151 -6.35 -9.77 -21.85
N GLU A 152 -5.76 -9.58 -23.03
CA GLU A 152 -5.95 -8.34 -23.81
C GLU A 152 -7.42 -8.10 -24.13
N ARG A 153 -8.10 -9.11 -24.68
CA ARG A 153 -9.53 -9.01 -25.04
C ARG A 153 -10.42 -8.66 -23.85
N LEU A 154 -10.18 -9.25 -22.68
CA LEU A 154 -11.01 -9.06 -21.49
C LEU A 154 -10.72 -7.75 -20.76
N TYR A 155 -9.45 -7.34 -20.69
CA TYR A 155 -9.01 -6.31 -19.75
C TYR A 155 -8.63 -4.99 -20.40
N ALA A 156 -8.24 -4.98 -21.69
CA ALA A 156 -7.82 -3.75 -22.35
C ALA A 156 -8.85 -2.61 -22.25
N PRO A 157 -10.16 -2.81 -22.49
CA PRO A 157 -11.13 -1.70 -22.41
C PRO A 157 -11.16 -1.03 -21.02
N HIS A 158 -11.10 -1.82 -19.95
CA HIS A 158 -11.15 -1.35 -18.56
C HIS A 158 -9.85 -0.64 -18.15
N LEU A 159 -8.71 -1.17 -18.61
CA LEU A 159 -7.41 -0.55 -18.41
C LEU A 159 -7.31 0.78 -19.17
N HIS A 160 -7.77 0.83 -20.42
CA HIS A 160 -7.82 2.08 -21.18
C HIS A 160 -8.68 3.12 -20.49
N TYR A 161 -9.88 2.75 -20.02
CA TYR A 161 -10.71 3.66 -19.25
C TYR A 161 -9.98 4.20 -18.02
N PHE A 162 -9.37 3.32 -17.21
CA PHE A 162 -8.68 3.77 -16.01
C PHE A 162 -7.45 4.63 -16.28
N TYR A 163 -6.51 4.14 -17.10
CA TYR A 163 -5.22 4.79 -17.35
C TYR A 163 -5.34 6.02 -18.24
N ASN A 164 -6.23 6.01 -19.23
CA ASN A 164 -6.38 7.09 -20.20
C ASN A 164 -7.54 8.04 -19.88
N ARG A 165 -8.36 7.79 -18.84
CA ARG A 165 -9.47 8.69 -18.46
C ARG A 165 -9.52 9.01 -16.96
N CYS A 166 -9.34 8.03 -16.08
CA CYS A 166 -9.50 8.23 -14.64
C CYS A 166 -8.24 8.79 -13.96
N LEU A 167 -7.04 8.38 -14.39
CA LEU A 167 -5.76 8.81 -13.80
C LEU A 167 -5.31 10.21 -14.25
N HIS A 168 -6.24 11.16 -14.26
CA HIS A 168 -5.97 12.53 -14.68
C HIS A 168 -6.03 13.51 -13.51
N VAL A 169 -4.86 13.99 -13.13
CA VAL A 169 -4.71 15.08 -12.16
C VAL A 169 -4.23 16.30 -12.92
N TYR A 170 -4.96 17.41 -12.81
CA TYR A 170 -4.47 18.69 -13.29
C TYR A 170 -3.14 19.02 -12.59
N PRO A 171 -2.03 19.29 -13.31
CA PRO A 171 -0.71 19.46 -12.70
C PRO A 171 -0.66 20.53 -11.60
N GLY A 172 -1.49 21.57 -11.69
CA GLY A 172 -1.58 22.61 -10.66
C GLY A 172 -2.16 22.14 -9.33
N TYR A 173 -2.83 20.98 -9.26
CA TYR A 173 -3.28 20.36 -8.01
C TYR A 173 -2.34 19.27 -7.49
N ALA A 174 -1.45 18.75 -8.35
CA ALA A 174 -0.55 17.66 -8.01
C ALA A 174 0.51 18.06 -6.97
N ASP A 175 0.93 19.33 -6.97
CA ASP A 175 2.01 19.81 -6.11
C ASP A 175 1.75 21.25 -5.65
N ALA A 176 0.98 21.41 -4.56
CA ALA A 176 0.73 22.70 -3.96
C ALA A 176 2.05 23.35 -3.50
N PRO A 177 2.22 24.68 -3.65
CA PRO A 177 3.42 25.37 -3.18
C PRO A 177 3.68 25.07 -1.69
N GLY A 178 4.84 24.47 -1.41
CA GLY A 178 5.26 24.06 -0.06
C GLY A 178 4.84 22.64 0.36
N TYR A 179 4.18 21.87 -0.49
CA TYR A 179 3.83 20.46 -0.22
C TYR A 179 5.08 19.57 -0.17
N ARG A 180 6.01 19.78 -1.11
CA ARG A 180 7.33 19.17 -1.08
C ARG A 180 8.27 19.97 -0.20
N THR A 181 9.06 19.24 0.60
CA THR A 181 10.12 19.81 1.40
C THR A 181 11.30 20.23 0.51
N ILE A 182 12.10 21.18 1.00
CA ILE A 182 13.33 21.62 0.32
C ILE A 182 14.29 20.45 0.14
N LYS A 183 14.48 19.61 1.16
CA LYS A 183 15.37 18.44 1.11
C LYS A 183 14.97 17.47 -0.01
N THR A 184 13.69 17.13 -0.14
CA THR A 184 13.23 16.26 -1.24
C THR A 184 13.41 16.95 -2.60
N ILE A 185 13.09 18.25 -2.73
CA ILE A 185 13.28 18.99 -3.99
C ILE A 185 14.75 18.97 -4.42
N GLN A 186 15.69 19.16 -3.48
CA GLN A 186 17.12 19.18 -3.74
C GLN A 186 17.69 17.85 -4.24
N THR A 187 17.01 16.72 -3.97
CA THR A 187 17.44 15.44 -4.53
C THR A 187 17.26 15.33 -6.04
N GLY A 188 16.38 16.15 -6.65
CA GLY A 188 16.08 16.11 -8.09
C GLY A 188 15.34 14.85 -8.58
N ALA A 189 15.30 13.78 -7.79
CA ALA A 189 14.75 12.48 -8.19
C ALA A 189 13.28 12.57 -8.65
N LEU A 190 12.43 13.29 -7.92
CA LEU A 190 11.01 13.39 -8.28
C LEU A 190 10.76 14.13 -9.60
N SER A 191 11.59 15.13 -9.93
CA SER A 191 11.49 15.85 -11.20
C SER A 191 12.01 15.02 -12.37
N GLN A 192 13.04 14.20 -12.13
CA GLN A 192 13.62 13.30 -13.12
C GLN A 192 12.68 12.14 -13.49
N TYR A 193 11.81 11.72 -12.57
CA TYR A 193 10.84 10.64 -12.77
C TYR A 193 9.39 11.12 -12.86
N ALA A 194 9.17 12.42 -13.04
CA ALA A 194 7.84 12.98 -13.27
C ALA A 194 7.26 12.40 -14.58
N PRO A 195 5.96 12.05 -14.62
CA PRO A 195 5.34 11.63 -15.86
C PRO A 195 5.51 12.71 -16.94
N PRO A 196 5.70 12.32 -18.21
CA PRO A 196 5.87 13.27 -19.30
C PRO A 196 4.71 14.27 -19.34
N LYS A 197 5.02 15.51 -19.73
CA LYS A 197 4.00 16.57 -19.87
C LYS A 197 3.09 16.22 -21.05
N GLY A 198 1.83 15.92 -20.76
CA GLY A 198 0.78 15.69 -21.76
C GLY A 198 0.01 14.39 -21.53
N PHE A 199 -1.23 14.37 -22.02
CA PHE A 199 -2.07 13.18 -22.00
C PHE A 199 -1.73 12.34 -23.23
N SER A 200 -0.84 11.35 -23.08
CA SER A 200 -0.64 10.33 -24.11
C SER A 200 -1.62 9.18 -23.86
N GLU A 201 -2.41 8.83 -24.87
CA GLU A 201 -3.26 7.65 -24.82
C GLU A 201 -2.40 6.39 -24.84
N LEU A 202 -2.35 5.67 -23.72
CA LEU A 202 -1.57 4.44 -23.58
C LEU A 202 -2.31 3.28 -24.24
N THR A 203 -1.64 2.60 -25.15
CA THR A 203 -2.12 1.35 -25.75
C THR A 203 -1.94 0.17 -24.78
N TRP A 204 -2.57 -0.98 -25.06
CA TRP A 204 -2.34 -2.21 -24.29
C TRP A 204 -0.85 -2.56 -24.25
N LYS A 205 -0.19 -2.47 -25.41
CA LYS A 205 1.24 -2.69 -25.55
C LYS A 205 2.06 -1.76 -24.65
N ASP A 206 1.75 -0.46 -24.62
CA ASP A 206 2.46 0.51 -23.76
C ASP A 206 2.28 0.22 -22.27
N LEU A 207 1.07 -0.22 -21.87
CA LEU A 207 0.77 -0.58 -20.49
C LEU A 207 1.57 -1.80 -20.03
N ILE A 208 1.67 -2.83 -20.87
CA ILE A 208 2.40 -4.07 -20.57
C ILE A 208 3.91 -3.86 -20.65
N GLU A 209 4.43 -3.29 -21.76
CA GLU A 209 5.87 -3.08 -21.96
C GLU A 209 6.45 -2.03 -21.00
N GLY A 210 5.66 -1.02 -20.63
CA GLY A 210 6.05 -0.04 -19.61
C GLY A 210 5.96 -0.57 -18.17
N GLY A 211 5.45 -1.80 -17.98
CA GLY A 211 5.28 -2.42 -16.67
C GLY A 211 4.20 -1.77 -15.80
N HIS A 212 3.31 -0.95 -16.39
CA HIS A 212 2.17 -0.34 -15.68
C HIS A 212 1.20 -1.42 -15.19
N VAL A 213 1.01 -2.45 -16.01
CA VAL A 213 0.12 -3.57 -15.78
C VAL A 213 0.90 -4.86 -16.06
N ILE A 214 0.73 -5.86 -15.19
CA ILE A 214 1.14 -7.23 -15.50
C ILE A 214 -0.14 -7.99 -15.83
N ALA A 215 -0.31 -8.34 -17.10
CA ALA A 215 -1.47 -9.09 -17.55
C ALA A 215 -1.10 -10.19 -18.55
N GLY A 216 -1.82 -11.30 -18.49
CA GLY A 216 -1.63 -12.43 -19.39
C GLY A 216 -2.10 -13.76 -18.81
N SER A 217 -1.54 -14.84 -19.34
CA SER A 217 -1.65 -16.20 -18.82
C SER A 217 -1.02 -16.30 -17.42
N PRO A 218 -1.32 -17.35 -16.64
CA PRO A 218 -0.72 -17.54 -15.32
C PRO A 218 0.82 -17.63 -15.37
N GLU A 219 1.37 -18.17 -16.47
CA GLU A 219 2.81 -18.29 -16.66
C GLU A 219 3.44 -16.91 -16.90
N THR A 220 2.90 -16.13 -17.84
CA THR A 220 3.33 -14.76 -18.11
C THR A 220 3.28 -13.89 -16.86
N VAL A 221 2.18 -13.96 -16.10
CA VAL A 221 2.02 -13.18 -14.87
C VAL A 221 3.00 -13.62 -13.80
N ARG A 222 3.26 -14.93 -13.63
CA ARG A 222 4.27 -15.45 -12.69
C ARG A 222 5.65 -14.88 -13.00
N GLU A 223 6.10 -15.02 -14.25
CA GLU A 223 7.43 -14.59 -14.68
C GLU A 223 7.65 -13.09 -14.46
N ARG A 224 6.68 -12.26 -14.85
CA ARG A 224 6.73 -10.81 -14.66
C ARG A 224 6.68 -10.41 -13.19
N MET A 225 5.92 -11.12 -12.37
CA MET A 225 5.89 -10.90 -10.92
C MET A 225 7.23 -11.23 -10.27
N GLU A 226 7.90 -12.32 -10.68
CA GLU A 226 9.25 -12.65 -10.20
C GLU A 226 10.28 -11.59 -10.61
N GLU A 227 10.18 -11.11 -11.86
CA GLU A 227 11.01 -10.01 -12.37
C GLU A 227 10.82 -8.76 -11.51
N LEU A 228 9.56 -8.36 -11.24
CA LEU A 228 9.21 -7.21 -10.42
C LEU A 228 9.75 -7.34 -8.99
N ILE A 229 9.50 -8.48 -8.33
CA ILE A 229 9.93 -8.73 -6.94
C ILE A 229 11.44 -8.57 -6.81
N LYS A 230 12.20 -9.17 -7.74
CA LYS A 230 13.67 -9.09 -7.76
C LYS A 230 14.16 -7.68 -8.12
N ALA A 231 13.55 -7.05 -9.13
CA ALA A 231 13.98 -5.75 -9.62
C ALA A 231 13.77 -4.61 -8.61
N LEU A 232 12.69 -4.68 -7.82
CA LEU A 232 12.38 -3.69 -6.79
C LEU A 232 12.90 -4.07 -5.39
N ASN A 233 13.35 -5.31 -5.23
CA ASN A 233 13.73 -5.92 -3.95
C ASN A 233 12.60 -5.81 -2.90
N VAL A 234 11.35 -6.14 -3.26
CA VAL A 234 10.18 -5.97 -2.37
C VAL A 234 9.62 -7.30 -1.89
N GLY A 235 9.24 -7.36 -0.61
CA GLY A 235 8.61 -8.53 0.01
C GLY A 235 7.08 -8.46 0.06
N ASN A 236 6.50 -7.27 -0.11
CA ASN A 236 5.05 -7.08 -0.11
C ASN A 236 4.56 -6.54 -1.45
N ILE A 237 3.55 -7.19 -2.05
CA ILE A 237 2.89 -6.67 -3.26
C ILE A 237 1.41 -6.41 -2.96
N PHE A 238 1.00 -5.15 -3.14
CA PHE A 238 -0.43 -4.80 -3.15
C PHE A 238 -0.99 -5.12 -4.53
N CYS A 239 -1.69 -6.24 -4.64
CA CYS A 239 -2.28 -6.73 -5.88
C CYS A 239 -3.55 -5.93 -6.22
N LEU A 240 -3.47 -5.03 -7.20
CA LEU A 240 -4.61 -4.25 -7.67
C LEU A 240 -5.31 -5.02 -8.80
N MET A 241 -6.30 -5.84 -8.46
CA MET A 241 -6.96 -6.75 -9.41
C MET A 241 -8.27 -6.22 -9.98
N HIS A 242 -8.84 -5.18 -9.37
CA HIS A 242 -10.01 -4.47 -9.91
C HIS A 242 -9.56 -3.12 -10.46
N VAL A 243 -9.90 -2.81 -11.70
CA VAL A 243 -9.44 -1.61 -12.40
C VAL A 243 -10.53 -1.01 -13.27
N GLY A 244 -10.62 0.31 -13.27
CA GLY A 244 -11.60 1.04 -14.07
C GLY A 244 -13.04 0.60 -13.77
N ASP A 245 -13.77 0.32 -14.84
CA ASP A 245 -15.17 -0.12 -14.85
C ASP A 245 -15.32 -1.64 -15.02
N MET A 246 -14.26 -2.40 -14.72
CA MET A 246 -14.27 -3.87 -14.79
C MET A 246 -15.45 -4.47 -14.01
N PRO A 247 -16.26 -5.38 -14.61
CA PRO A 247 -17.32 -6.09 -13.91
C PRO A 247 -16.78 -6.99 -12.78
N ALA A 248 -17.61 -7.21 -11.76
CA ALA A 248 -17.22 -7.98 -10.58
C ALA A 248 -16.80 -9.42 -10.94
N GLU A 249 -17.53 -10.07 -11.84
CA GLU A 249 -17.25 -11.41 -12.34
C GLU A 249 -15.90 -11.49 -13.08
N THR A 250 -15.55 -10.45 -13.84
CA THR A 250 -14.28 -10.33 -14.55
C THR A 250 -13.11 -10.20 -13.59
N CYS A 251 -13.28 -9.40 -12.52
CA CYS A 251 -12.32 -9.30 -11.42
C CYS A 251 -12.17 -10.63 -10.68
N MET A 252 -13.29 -11.30 -10.37
CA MET A 252 -13.28 -12.59 -9.66
C MET A 252 -12.62 -13.69 -10.48
N TYR A 253 -12.82 -13.71 -11.80
CA TYR A 253 -12.14 -14.62 -12.71
C TYR A 253 -10.62 -14.47 -12.63
N SER A 254 -10.11 -13.22 -12.77
CA SER A 254 -8.69 -12.89 -12.64
C SER A 254 -8.14 -13.29 -11.26
N SER A 255 -8.86 -12.92 -10.20
CA SER A 255 -8.47 -13.16 -8.80
C SER A 255 -8.35 -14.64 -8.49
N ARG A 256 -9.28 -15.46 -9.00
CA ARG A 256 -9.25 -16.92 -8.85
C ARG A 256 -8.04 -17.53 -9.55
N LEU A 257 -7.80 -17.16 -10.81
CA LEU A 257 -6.63 -17.65 -11.55
C LEU A 257 -5.32 -17.25 -10.89
N PHE A 258 -5.22 -16.01 -10.39
CA PHE A 258 -4.05 -15.57 -9.62
C PHE A 258 -3.86 -16.42 -8.37
N ALA A 259 -4.92 -16.62 -7.57
CA ALA A 259 -4.85 -17.36 -6.31
C ALA A 259 -4.51 -18.84 -6.50
N GLU A 260 -5.06 -19.48 -7.54
CA GLU A 260 -4.90 -20.92 -7.80
C GLU A 260 -3.63 -21.25 -8.59
N LYS A 261 -3.28 -20.44 -9.60
CA LYS A 261 -2.24 -20.79 -10.58
C LYS A 261 -0.95 -19.97 -10.45
N VAL A 262 -1.01 -18.74 -9.93
CA VAL A 262 0.16 -17.83 -9.85
C VAL A 262 0.74 -17.76 -8.44
N MET A 263 -0.07 -17.33 -7.46
CA MET A 263 0.36 -17.06 -6.08
C MET A 263 1.10 -18.24 -5.43
N PRO A 264 0.68 -19.52 -5.58
CA PRO A 264 1.41 -20.64 -4.97
C PRO A 264 2.82 -20.80 -5.52
N ARG A 265 3.06 -20.43 -6.79
CA ARG A 265 4.37 -20.53 -7.46
C ARG A 265 5.31 -19.38 -7.10
N LEU A 266 4.78 -18.27 -6.59
CA LEU A 266 5.58 -17.14 -6.07
C LEU A 266 6.03 -17.35 -4.62
N ARG A 267 5.49 -18.36 -3.92
CA ARG A 267 5.92 -18.69 -2.56
C ARG A 267 7.39 -19.16 -2.59
N GLY A 268 8.19 -18.64 -1.68
CA GLY A 268 9.63 -18.95 -1.62
C GLY A 268 10.48 -18.16 -2.62
N ALA A 269 9.94 -17.13 -3.30
CA ALA A 269 10.73 -16.25 -4.16
C ALA A 269 11.83 -15.48 -3.41
N LEU A 270 11.72 -15.37 -2.08
CA LEU A 270 12.67 -14.70 -1.18
C LEU A 270 13.08 -15.63 -0.01
N PRO A 271 13.82 -16.73 -0.27
CA PRO A 271 14.08 -17.76 0.74
C PRO A 271 14.97 -17.25 1.88
N ALA A 272 15.84 -16.27 1.62
CA ALA A 272 16.71 -15.68 2.64
C ALA A 272 15.95 -14.89 3.73
N CYS A 273 14.66 -14.58 3.49
CA CYS A 273 13.81 -13.82 4.41
C CYS A 273 12.55 -14.61 4.80
N GLU A 274 12.58 -15.93 4.64
CA GLU A 274 11.49 -16.79 5.04
C GLU A 274 11.21 -16.64 6.55
N GLY A 275 9.96 -16.31 6.89
CA GLY A 275 9.54 -16.06 8.27
C GLY A 275 9.62 -14.60 8.75
N ASP A 276 10.05 -13.64 7.91
CA ASP A 276 9.91 -12.22 8.26
C ASP A 276 8.45 -11.77 8.16
N GLU A 277 7.75 -11.81 9.29
CA GLU A 277 6.34 -11.42 9.41
C GLU A 277 6.16 -10.07 10.13
N ARG A 278 7.21 -9.25 10.27
CA ARG A 278 7.14 -7.99 11.06
C ARG A 278 6.02 -7.05 10.62
N PHE A 279 5.80 -7.00 9.31
CA PHE A 279 4.81 -6.13 8.68
C PHE A 279 3.47 -6.83 8.40
N TRP A 280 3.30 -8.05 8.90
CA TRP A 280 2.08 -8.83 8.76
C TRP A 280 1.24 -8.82 10.03
N CYS A 281 -0.08 -8.82 9.87
CA CYS A 281 -0.99 -8.85 11.01
C CYS A 281 -0.84 -10.16 11.80
N LYS A 282 -1.17 -10.13 13.09
CA LYS A 282 -1.12 -11.27 14.01
C LYS A 282 -2.53 -11.60 14.50
N PRO A 283 -3.32 -12.38 13.74
CA PRO A 283 -4.70 -12.67 14.07
C PRO A 283 -4.80 -13.54 15.32
N LEU A 284 -5.89 -13.38 16.08
CA LEU A 284 -6.22 -14.28 17.18
C LEU A 284 -6.39 -15.71 16.66
N ALA A 285 -5.79 -16.68 17.36
CA ALA A 285 -5.89 -18.09 17.01
C ALA A 285 -7.35 -18.58 16.95
N ARG A 286 -8.20 -18.08 17.86
CA ARG A 286 -9.64 -18.36 17.88
C ARG A 286 -10.41 -17.14 17.39
N ARG A 287 -11.11 -17.31 16.27
CA ARG A 287 -12.02 -16.27 15.76
C ARG A 287 -13.17 -16.07 16.75
N VAL A 288 -13.41 -14.81 17.12
CA VAL A 288 -14.59 -14.44 17.89
C VAL A 288 -15.77 -14.51 16.93
N ALA A 289 -16.73 -15.39 17.20
CA ALA A 289 -18.01 -15.39 16.49
C ALA A 289 -18.87 -14.26 17.04
N ALA A 290 -19.64 -13.59 16.18
CA ALA A 290 -20.64 -12.64 16.65
C ALA A 290 -21.55 -13.33 17.66
N GLY A 291 -21.73 -12.72 18.83
CA GLY A 291 -22.72 -13.19 19.80
C GLY A 291 -24.11 -13.16 19.16
N ALA A 292 -24.98 -14.09 19.56
CA ALA A 292 -26.38 -14.02 19.15
C ALA A 292 -26.99 -12.69 19.66
N LEU A 293 -27.64 -11.94 18.78
CA LEU A 293 -28.46 -10.81 19.20
C LEU A 293 -29.54 -11.34 20.17
N PRO A 294 -29.90 -10.58 21.22
CA PRO A 294 -31.02 -10.95 22.08
C PRO A 294 -32.27 -11.19 21.20
N GLY A 295 -32.81 -12.42 21.23
CA GLY A 295 -34.00 -12.82 20.47
C GLY A 295 -33.75 -13.47 19.10
N ALA A 296 -32.50 -13.56 18.62
CA ALA A 296 -32.20 -14.34 17.41
C ALA A 296 -32.20 -15.84 17.72
N ALA A 297 -33.17 -16.58 17.18
CA ALA A 297 -33.22 -18.04 17.29
C ALA A 297 -31.92 -18.64 16.74
N ARG A 298 -31.27 -19.53 17.52
CA ARG A 298 -30.07 -20.23 17.08
C ARG A 298 -30.40 -21.00 15.79
N PRO A 299 -29.61 -20.89 14.71
CA PRO A 299 -29.79 -21.73 13.55
C PRO A 299 -29.65 -23.19 13.97
N ARG A 300 -30.65 -24.02 13.60
CA ARG A 300 -30.65 -25.45 13.87
C ARG A 300 -29.46 -26.08 13.15
N VAL A 301 -28.53 -26.63 13.91
CA VAL A 301 -27.48 -27.51 13.38
C VAL A 301 -28.18 -28.76 12.84
N PRO A 302 -27.99 -29.15 11.57
CA PRO A 302 -28.52 -30.41 11.07
C PRO A 302 -27.82 -31.56 11.82
N GLN A 303 -28.59 -32.45 12.43
CA GLN A 303 -28.02 -33.69 12.94
C GLN A 303 -27.61 -34.58 11.75
N PRO A 304 -26.42 -35.19 11.79
CA PRO A 304 -26.02 -36.15 10.77
C PRO A 304 -26.93 -37.38 10.82
N ALA A 305 -27.35 -37.83 9.64
CA ALA A 305 -27.99 -39.13 9.44
C ALA A 305 -26.97 -40.26 9.45
#